data_AF-A0A522DNZ5-F1
#
_entry.id   AF-A0A522DNZ5-F1
#
_cell.length_a   1.000
_cell.length_b   1.000
_cell.length_c   1.000
_cell.angle_alpha   90.00
_cell.angle_beta   90.00
_cell.angle_gamma   90.00
#
_symmetry.space_group_name_H-M   'P 1'
#
loop_
_entity.id
_entity.type
_entity.pdbx_description
1 polymer ?
#
loop_
_entity_poly.entity_id
_entity_poly.type
_entity_poly.pdbx_seq_one_letter_code
_entity_poly.pdbx_strand_id
1 'polypeptide(L)'
;NKPVLIDFTGWACVNCRRMEEKVWVNPEVTAMMRNDFVVVSLYVDERKKLPVTEQMQYATKDGIQKSIITVGDKWATFQSENFNAVAQPQYAIISTNEKALTKTKAYTPSPKEFADWLRCGLEAFEKSVK
;
A
#
# COMPACT_ATOMS: atom_id res chain seq x y z
N ASN A 1 -18.65 5.17 -4.78
CA ASN A 1 -17.46 4.29 -4.86
C ASN A 1 -16.23 5.10 -4.55
N LYS A 2 -15.26 4.52 -3.82
CA LYS A 2 -13.98 5.17 -3.48
C LYS A 2 -12.82 4.26 -3.94
N PRO A 3 -11.69 4.81 -4.42
CA PRO A 3 -10.49 4.02 -4.66
C PRO A 3 -9.87 3.57 -3.33
N VAL A 4 -9.06 2.52 -3.40
CA VAL A 4 -8.31 2.00 -2.25
C VAL A 4 -6.91 2.60 -2.26
N LEU A 5 -6.50 3.19 -1.14
CA LEU A 5 -5.12 3.58 -0.87
C LEU A 5 -4.47 2.48 -0.03
N ILE A 6 -3.58 1.71 -0.65
CA ILE A 6 -2.79 0.69 0.02
C ILE A 6 -1.52 1.33 0.57
N ASP A 7 -1.27 1.13 1.86
CA ASP A 7 -0.07 1.53 2.58
C ASP A 7 0.70 0.27 3.00
N PHE A 8 1.73 -0.09 2.22
CA PHE A 8 2.68 -1.12 2.62
C PHE A 8 3.62 -0.55 3.68
N THR A 9 3.43 -1.01 4.91
CA THR A 9 4.07 -0.48 6.10
C THR A 9 4.70 -1.61 6.93
N GLY A 10 5.35 -1.24 8.02
CA GLY A 10 5.88 -2.19 8.99
C GLY A 10 5.93 -1.61 10.39
N TRP A 11 5.93 -2.49 11.39
CA TRP A 11 6.09 -2.12 12.80
C TRP A 11 7.43 -1.45 13.05
N ALA A 12 8.51 -1.98 12.47
CA ALA A 12 9.86 -1.45 12.66
C ALA A 12 10.26 -0.37 11.62
N CYS A 13 9.34 0.05 10.76
CA CYS A 13 9.63 0.96 9.65
C CYS A 13 9.68 2.44 10.10
N VAL A 14 10.89 2.94 10.40
CA VAL A 14 11.11 4.33 10.82
C VAL A 14 10.58 5.36 9.81
N ASN A 15 10.80 5.14 8.51
CA ASN A 15 10.33 6.05 7.47
C ASN A 15 8.79 6.04 7.33
N CYS A 16 8.13 4.92 7.64
CA CYS A 16 6.67 4.85 7.66
C CYS A 16 6.12 5.72 8.79
N ARG A 17 6.68 5.62 10.01
CA ARG A 17 6.28 6.47 11.14
C ARG A 17 6.51 7.95 10.86
N ARG A 18 7.62 8.29 10.18
CA ARG A 18 7.86 9.68 9.73
C ARG A 18 6.80 10.18 8.74
N MET A 19 6.31 9.34 7.84
CA MET A 19 5.19 9.70 6.95
C MET A 19 3.91 9.96 7.76
N GLU A 20 3.58 9.08 8.69
CA GLU A 20 2.40 9.23 9.55
C GLU A 20 2.47 10.52 10.39
N GLU A 21 3.60 10.77 11.05
CA GLU A 21 3.77 11.90 11.97
C GLU A 21 3.89 13.27 11.27
N LYS A 22 4.38 13.32 10.02
CA LYS A 22 4.70 14.59 9.35
C LYS A 22 3.87 14.88 8.12
N VAL A 23 3.42 13.84 7.41
CA VAL A 23 2.72 13.98 6.14
C VAL A 23 1.25 13.69 6.31
N TRP A 24 0.89 12.58 6.97
CA TRP A 24 -0.52 12.21 7.13
C TRP A 24 -1.27 13.25 7.95
N VAL A 25 -0.68 13.78 9.02
CA VAL A 25 -1.28 14.82 9.88
C VAL A 25 -1.53 16.16 9.18
N ASN A 26 -1.00 16.39 7.97
CA ASN A 26 -1.30 17.59 7.22
C ASN A 26 -2.81 17.64 6.93
N PRO A 27 -3.50 18.78 7.17
CA PRO A 27 -4.95 18.86 7.04
C PRO A 27 -5.49 18.46 5.66
N GLU A 28 -4.79 18.83 4.58
CA GLU A 28 -5.18 18.50 3.22
C GLU A 28 -5.06 16.99 2.95
N VAL A 29 -3.94 16.39 3.37
CA VAL A 29 -3.68 14.95 3.23
C VAL A 29 -4.67 14.13 4.06
N THR A 30 -4.85 14.45 5.35
CA THR A 30 -5.81 13.76 6.22
C THR A 30 -7.22 13.83 5.66
N ALA A 31 -7.65 15.01 5.17
CA ALA A 31 -8.98 15.18 4.62
C ALA A 31 -9.21 14.24 3.42
N MET A 32 -8.29 14.22 2.45
CA MET A 32 -8.39 13.32 1.30
C MET A 32 -8.38 11.85 1.71
N MET A 33 -7.43 11.44 2.54
CA MET A 33 -7.32 10.03 2.97
C MET A 33 -8.57 9.54 3.69
N ARG A 34 -9.23 10.39 4.50
CA ARG A 34 -10.46 10.02 5.23
C ARG A 34 -11.71 10.06 4.35
N ASN A 35 -11.83 11.08 3.52
CA ASN A 35 -13.08 11.37 2.82
C ASN A 35 -13.14 10.71 1.45
N ASP A 36 -12.02 10.56 0.76
CA ASP A 36 -11.99 10.20 -0.65
C ASP A 36 -11.43 8.80 -0.90
N PHE A 37 -10.67 8.23 0.05
CA PHE A 37 -10.08 6.89 -0.06
C PHE A 37 -10.66 5.89 0.94
N VAL A 38 -10.54 4.60 0.62
CA VAL A 38 -10.51 3.52 1.60
C VAL A 38 -9.05 3.20 1.86
N VAL A 39 -8.54 3.54 3.05
CA VAL A 39 -7.13 3.31 3.41
C VAL A 39 -6.96 1.92 3.99
N VAL A 40 -5.99 1.16 3.47
CA VAL A 40 -5.66 -0.19 3.92
C VAL A 40 -4.16 -0.27 4.19
N SER A 41 -3.78 -0.42 5.45
CA SER A 41 -2.38 -0.63 5.84
C SER A 41 -2.04 -2.13 5.88
N LEU A 42 -1.06 -2.52 5.07
CA LEU A 42 -0.56 -3.88 4.95
C LEU A 42 0.81 -3.98 5.62
N TYR A 43 0.84 -4.59 6.81
CA TYR A 43 2.07 -4.77 7.58
C TYR A 43 2.86 -5.95 7.04
N VAL A 44 4.02 -5.66 6.43
CA VAL A 44 4.85 -6.69 5.78
C VAL A 44 5.76 -7.45 6.76
N ASP A 45 5.93 -6.92 7.97
CA ASP A 45 6.73 -7.52 9.05
C ASP A 45 5.86 -8.10 10.19
N GLU A 46 4.55 -8.23 9.95
CA GLU A 46 3.61 -8.80 10.92
C GLU A 46 3.87 -10.29 11.15
N ARG A 47 4.21 -10.64 12.41
CA ARG A 47 4.60 -12.01 12.80
C ARG A 47 3.41 -12.91 13.14
N LYS A 48 2.19 -12.38 13.18
CA LYS A 48 0.98 -13.17 13.37
C LYS A 48 0.89 -14.25 12.29
N LYS A 49 0.81 -15.51 12.72
CA LYS A 49 0.59 -16.66 11.83
C LYS A 49 -0.80 -16.58 11.19
N LEU A 50 -0.87 -16.92 9.91
CA LEU A 50 -2.14 -17.16 9.23
C LEU A 50 -2.78 -18.45 9.75
N PRO A 51 -4.12 -18.60 9.63
CA PRO A 51 -4.77 -19.89 9.80
C PRO A 51 -4.09 -20.96 8.94
N VAL A 52 -4.00 -22.20 9.44
CA VAL A 52 -3.30 -23.31 8.73
C VAL A 52 -3.83 -23.50 7.31
N THR A 53 -5.13 -23.26 7.10
CA THR A 53 -5.81 -23.34 5.78
C THR A 53 -5.39 -22.26 4.78
N GLU A 54 -4.77 -21.17 5.24
CA GLU A 54 -4.27 -20.07 4.40
C GLU A 54 -2.74 -20.11 4.23
N GLN A 55 -2.04 -21.01 4.93
CA GLN A 55 -0.59 -21.15 4.79
C GLN A 55 -0.26 -21.95 3.53
N MET A 56 0.75 -21.52 2.77
CA MET A 56 1.08 -22.14 1.48
C MET A 56 2.53 -21.94 1.07
N GLN A 57 3.00 -22.79 0.15
CA GLN A 57 4.18 -22.49 -0.67
C GLN A 57 3.72 -21.72 -1.91
N TYR A 58 4.42 -20.63 -2.20
CA TYR A 58 4.14 -19.78 -3.34
C TYR A 58 5.38 -19.69 -4.23
N ALA A 59 5.22 -20.02 -5.50
CA ALA A 59 6.24 -19.82 -6.51
C ALA A 59 6.16 -18.37 -7.02
N THR A 60 7.20 -17.56 -6.77
CA THR A 60 7.26 -16.19 -7.29
C THR A 60 7.39 -16.20 -8.82
N LYS A 61 7.13 -15.06 -9.46
CA LYS A 61 7.39 -14.84 -10.89
C LYS A 61 8.82 -15.18 -11.32
N ASP A 62 9.78 -15.05 -10.40
CA ASP A 62 11.20 -15.38 -10.62
C ASP A 62 11.53 -16.85 -10.36
N GLY A 63 10.53 -17.69 -10.07
CA GLY A 63 10.68 -19.13 -9.80
C GLY A 63 11.18 -19.49 -8.40
N ILE A 64 11.28 -18.51 -7.50
CA ILE A 64 11.71 -18.73 -6.11
C ILE A 64 10.53 -19.25 -5.30
N GLN A 65 10.73 -20.32 -4.52
CA GLN A 65 9.73 -20.81 -3.59
C GLN A 65 9.76 -19.99 -2.30
N LYS A 66 8.61 -19.40 -1.94
CA LYS A 66 8.40 -18.69 -0.67
C LYS A 66 7.34 -19.39 0.16
N SER A 67 7.62 -19.58 1.45
CA SER A 67 6.62 -20.06 2.40
C SER A 67 5.83 -18.87 2.96
N ILE A 68 4.54 -18.83 2.68
CA ILE A 68 3.60 -17.84 3.23
C ILE A 68 3.00 -18.43 4.51
N ILE A 69 3.53 -18.03 5.67
CA ILE A 69 3.12 -18.57 6.99
C ILE A 69 2.48 -17.48 7.84
N THR A 70 2.99 -16.25 7.75
CA THR A 70 2.55 -15.09 8.51
C THR A 70 1.80 -14.09 7.65
N VAL A 71 1.07 -13.18 8.31
CA VAL A 71 0.43 -12.04 7.64
C VAL A 71 1.49 -11.17 6.93
N GLY A 72 2.67 -11.01 7.55
CA GLY A 72 3.81 -10.33 6.94
C GLY A 72 4.27 -11.00 5.64
N ASP A 73 4.48 -12.32 5.64
CA ASP A 73 4.88 -13.07 4.44
C ASP A 73 3.89 -12.88 3.29
N LYS A 74 2.58 -12.91 3.61
CA LYS A 74 1.50 -12.71 2.64
C LYS A 74 1.59 -11.33 1.99
N TRP A 75 1.72 -10.28 2.79
CA TRP A 75 1.74 -8.91 2.26
C TRP A 75 3.07 -8.52 1.61
N ALA A 76 4.20 -9.01 2.14
CA ALA A 76 5.51 -8.85 1.50
C ALA A 76 5.55 -9.53 0.12
N THR A 77 4.96 -10.73 0.01
CA THR A 77 4.86 -11.44 -1.27
C THR A 77 3.90 -10.71 -2.21
N PHE A 78 2.73 -10.28 -1.72
CA PHE A 78 1.81 -9.48 -2.53
C PHE A 78 2.46 -8.19 -3.07
N GLN A 79 3.25 -7.50 -2.25
CA GLN A 79 3.99 -6.31 -2.64
C GLN A 79 4.98 -6.61 -3.77
N SER A 80 5.80 -7.66 -3.62
CA SER A 80 6.82 -8.00 -4.62
C SER A 80 6.19 -8.44 -5.93
N GLU A 81 5.16 -9.29 -5.89
CA GLU A 81 4.57 -9.84 -7.11
C GLU A 81 3.76 -8.81 -7.89
N ASN A 82 3.08 -7.88 -7.23
CA ASN A 82 2.17 -6.94 -7.91
C ASN A 82 2.82 -5.59 -8.22
N PHE A 83 3.79 -5.17 -7.41
CA PHE A 83 4.40 -3.84 -7.52
C PHE A 83 5.92 -3.87 -7.72
N ASN A 84 6.53 -5.06 -7.87
CA ASN A 84 7.97 -5.25 -8.05
C ASN A 84 8.81 -4.47 -7.03
N ALA A 85 8.37 -4.50 -5.77
CA ALA A 85 8.99 -3.73 -4.69
C ALA A 85 9.06 -4.54 -3.39
N VAL A 86 10.06 -4.22 -2.57
CA VAL A 86 10.32 -4.88 -1.28
C VAL A 86 10.57 -3.90 -0.13
N ALA A 87 10.57 -2.60 -0.41
CA ALA A 87 10.87 -1.55 0.56
C ALA A 87 9.60 -0.87 1.07
N GLN A 88 9.65 -0.36 2.30
CA GLN A 88 8.58 0.39 2.94
C GLN A 88 9.10 1.76 3.42
N PRO A 89 8.26 2.80 3.46
CA PRO A 89 6.85 2.80 3.04
C PRO A 89 6.70 2.73 1.53
N GLN A 90 5.66 2.03 1.07
CA GLN A 90 5.20 2.11 -0.32
C GLN A 90 3.68 2.27 -0.35
N TYR A 91 3.22 3.22 -1.16
CA TYR A 91 1.82 3.53 -1.35
C TYR A 91 1.38 3.17 -2.77
N ALA A 92 0.19 2.59 -2.89
CA ALA A 92 -0.46 2.31 -4.17
C ALA A 92 -1.92 2.76 -4.13
N ILE A 93 -2.41 3.33 -5.23
CA ILE A 93 -3.82 3.67 -5.40
C ILE A 93 -4.40 2.72 -6.44
N ILE A 94 -5.44 1.98 -6.05
CA ILE A 94 -6.14 1.05 -6.94
C ILE A 94 -7.63 1.38 -7.03
N SER A 95 -8.22 1.11 -8.19
CA SER A 95 -9.65 1.19 -8.43
C SER A 95 -10.40 0.00 -7.81
N THR A 96 -11.74 0.06 -7.86
CA THR A 96 -12.62 -1.02 -7.39
C THR A 96 -12.59 -2.27 -8.27
N ASN A 97 -11.90 -2.24 -9.41
CA ASN A 97 -11.66 -3.38 -10.30
C ASN A 97 -10.17 -3.81 -10.30
N GLU A 98 -9.45 -3.52 -9.22
CA GLU A 98 -8.09 -4.01 -8.96
C GLU A 98 -7.06 -3.52 -9.99
N LYS A 99 -7.28 -2.34 -10.60
CA LYS A 99 -6.32 -1.69 -11.49
C LYS A 99 -5.56 -0.60 -10.75
N ALA A 100 -4.24 -0.59 -10.90
CA ALA A 100 -3.42 0.52 -10.43
C ALA A 100 -3.78 1.80 -11.19
N LEU A 101 -4.07 2.86 -10.44
CA LEU A 101 -4.48 4.16 -10.99
C LEU A 101 -3.29 5.11 -11.19
N THR A 102 -2.21 4.88 -10.44
CA THR A 102 -0.97 5.65 -10.52
C THR A 102 0.24 4.73 -10.40
N LYS A 103 1.42 5.26 -10.69
CA LYS A 103 2.66 4.65 -10.18
C LYS A 103 2.66 4.71 -8.65
N THR A 104 3.31 3.73 -8.04
CA THR A 104 3.47 3.68 -6.59
C THR A 104 4.34 4.83 -6.09
N LYS A 105 4.14 5.22 -4.84
CA LYS A 105 4.91 6.27 -4.18
C LYS A 105 5.66 5.67 -3.00
N ALA A 106 6.93 6.03 -2.83
CA ALA A 106 7.74 5.60 -1.69
C ALA A 106 7.73 6.68 -0.59
N TYR A 107 8.73 6.65 0.29
CA TYR A 107 8.96 7.71 1.28
C TYR A 107 8.97 9.11 0.63
N THR A 108 8.00 9.94 1.01
CA THR A 108 7.73 11.26 0.42
C THR A 108 7.50 12.27 1.54
N PRO A 109 8.56 12.86 2.13
CA PRO A 109 8.43 13.69 3.34
C PRO A 109 7.75 15.05 3.10
N SER A 110 7.45 15.40 1.85
CA SER A 110 6.72 16.62 1.48
C SER A 110 5.21 16.36 1.48
N PRO A 111 4.43 16.99 2.38
CA PRO A 111 2.97 16.81 2.39
C PRO A 111 2.31 17.27 1.10
N LYS A 112 2.81 18.35 0.50
CA LYS A 112 2.33 18.86 -0.77
C LYS A 112 2.52 17.82 -1.89
N GLU A 113 3.70 17.22 -1.99
CA GLU A 113 3.98 16.24 -3.04
C GLU A 113 3.12 14.98 -2.89
N PHE A 114 2.87 14.56 -1.65
CA PHE A 114 1.98 13.44 -1.36
C PHE A 114 0.51 13.78 -1.68
N ALA A 115 0.05 14.99 -1.32
CA ALA A 115 -1.28 15.49 -1.66
C ALA A 115 -1.51 15.58 -3.19
N ASP A 116 -0.52 16.09 -3.93
CA ASP A 116 -0.56 16.15 -5.40
C ASP A 116 -0.72 14.74 -6.01
N TRP A 117 -0.03 13.74 -5.44
CA TRP A 117 -0.14 12.34 -5.87
C TRP A 117 -1.50 11.72 -5.54
N LEU A 118 -2.06 12.00 -4.35
CA LEU A 118 -3.43 11.57 -4.00
C LEU A 118 -4.46 12.15 -4.98
N ARG A 119 -4.37 13.45 -5.30
CA ARG A 119 -5.26 14.10 -6.28
C ARG A 119 -5.15 13.45 -7.65
N CYS A 120 -3.94 13.16 -8.12
CA CYS A 120 -3.74 12.42 -9.37
C CYS A 120 -4.44 11.06 -9.38
N GLY A 121 -4.41 10.33 -8.26
CA GLY A 121 -5.12 9.06 -8.11
C GLY A 121 -6.64 9.19 -8.14
N LEU A 122 -7.19 10.24 -7.51
CA LEU A 122 -8.63 10.53 -7.56
C LEU A 122 -9.09 10.88 -8.99
N GLU A 123 -8.35 11.74 -9.69
CA GLU A 123 -8.64 12.09 -11.09
C GLU A 123 -8.58 10.87 -12.01
N ALA A 124 -7.60 9.98 -11.80
CA ALA A 124 -7.52 8.73 -12.55
C ALA A 124 -8.71 7.80 -12.25
N PHE A 125 -9.16 7.74 -10.99
CA PHE A 125 -10.32 6.95 -10.61
C PHE A 125 -11.60 7.46 -11.29
N GLU A 126 -11.85 8.77 -11.28
CA GLU A 126 -13.00 9.38 -11.96
C GLU A 126 -13.04 9.04 -13.46
N LYS A 127 -11.89 9.01 -14.12
CA LYS A 127 -11.77 8.62 -15.53
C LYS A 127 -12.01 7.13 -15.75
N SER A 128 -11.67 6.28 -14.78
CA SER A 128 -11.84 4.82 -14.89
C SER A 128 -13.29 4.33 -14.69
N VAL A 129 -14.15 5.19 -14.12
CA VAL A 129 -15.56 4.88 -13.83
C VAL A 129 -16.49 5.33 -14.98
N LYS A 130 -16.00 6.16 -15.90
CA LYS A 130 -16.70 6.53 -17.14
C LYS A 130 -16.49 5.48 -18.21
#